data_AF-A0A7V4AZ42-F1
#
_entry.id   AF-A0A7V4AZ42-F1
#
_cell.length_a   1.000
_cell.length_b   1.000
_cell.length_c   1.000
_cell.angle_alpha   90.00
_cell.angle_beta   90.00
_cell.angle_gamma   90.00
#
_symmetry.space_group_name_H-M   'P 1'
#
loop_
_entity.id
_entity.type
_entity.pdbx_description
1 polymer ?
#
loop_
_entity_poly.entity_id
_entity_poly.type
_entity_poly.pdbx_seq_one_letter_code
_entity_poly.pdbx_strand_id
1 'polypeptide(L)'
;MKKNSKRSSTTPMRPTAASRAKLPDPYGGTLPMILSGPRAELRNRTRTRVPEAHLRRHAERIMSLIPETRHACVDITLVGERAIRALNAQYRGKNKTTDVLSFRLDDNPGPLEPFGTVVICARVAAAQAHDEGISLQAMLEELILHSILHLTGSDHETDEDHRAMERRRKNILKKLAAQPPSRQGRA
;
A
#
# COMPACT_ATOMS: atom_id res chain seq x y z
N MET A 1 55.50 -48.90 43.68
CA MET A 1 56.29 -47.66 43.54
C MET A 1 55.52 -46.65 42.70
N LYS A 2 55.35 -45.43 43.24
CA LYS A 2 55.04 -44.13 42.59
C LYS A 2 53.67 -44.01 41.85
N LYS A 3 52.68 -43.34 42.46
CA LYS A 3 52.26 -41.90 42.30
C LYS A 3 51.65 -41.66 40.90
N ASN A 4 50.51 -41.01 40.64
CA ASN A 4 49.75 -39.92 41.27
C ASN A 4 48.37 -39.88 40.53
N SER A 5 47.22 -39.76 41.21
CA SER A 5 46.49 -38.49 41.46
C SER A 5 46.03 -37.72 40.20
N LYS A 6 44.72 -37.69 39.89
CA LYS A 6 43.80 -36.57 40.21
C LYS A 6 42.41 -36.73 39.55
N ARG A 7 41.39 -36.38 40.33
CA ARG A 7 39.97 -36.15 39.97
C ARG A 7 39.82 -34.87 39.14
N SER A 8 38.78 -34.80 38.30
CA SER A 8 37.99 -33.58 37.99
C SER A 8 37.05 -33.86 36.80
N SER A 9 35.75 -34.07 37.03
CA SER A 9 34.68 -33.05 36.99
C SER A 9 34.05 -32.86 35.61
N THR A 10 32.86 -33.44 35.47
CA THR A 10 31.83 -33.16 34.45
C THR A 10 31.22 -31.76 34.61
N THR A 11 31.30 -30.93 33.56
CA THR A 11 30.49 -29.71 33.33
C THR A 11 30.44 -29.43 31.81
N PRO A 12 29.31 -28.98 31.21
CA PRO A 12 29.10 -29.06 29.75
C PRO A 12 29.77 -27.92 28.96
N MET A 13 29.99 -28.21 27.67
CA MET A 13 30.58 -27.30 26.68
C MET A 13 29.75 -26.02 26.50
N ARG A 14 30.42 -24.88 26.63
CA ARG A 14 30.00 -23.59 26.07
C ARG A 14 30.58 -23.49 24.66
N PRO A 15 29.82 -23.18 23.60
CA PRO A 15 30.44 -22.79 22.34
C PRO A 15 30.94 -21.36 22.46
N THR A 16 32.26 -21.20 22.44
CA THR A 16 32.95 -19.92 22.32
C THR A 16 32.74 -19.35 20.93
N ALA A 17 32.43 -18.06 20.87
CA ALA A 17 32.21 -17.29 19.66
C ALA A 17 33.33 -17.49 18.63
N ALA A 18 33.00 -18.14 17.52
CA ALA A 18 33.83 -18.15 16.34
C ALA A 18 33.88 -16.73 15.76
N SER A 19 35.09 -16.18 15.71
CA SER A 19 35.47 -15.01 14.92
C SER A 19 34.92 -15.12 13.50
N ARG A 20 33.87 -14.34 13.22
CA ARG A 20 33.25 -14.27 11.91
C ARG A 20 34.06 -13.29 11.09
N ALA A 21 34.93 -13.82 10.24
CA ALA A 21 35.60 -13.08 9.20
C ALA A 21 34.56 -12.22 8.45
N LYS A 22 34.83 -10.91 8.38
CA LYS A 22 34.01 -9.92 7.70
C LYS A 22 34.02 -10.24 6.20
N LEU A 23 32.92 -10.79 5.68
CA LEU A 23 32.71 -10.86 4.24
C LEU A 23 32.74 -9.42 3.69
N PRO A 24 33.45 -9.15 2.58
CA PRO A 24 33.33 -7.88 1.89
C PRO A 24 31.90 -7.73 1.35
N ASP A 25 31.31 -6.58 1.63
CA ASP A 25 30.01 -6.14 1.17
C ASP A 25 29.98 -6.14 -0.38
N PRO A 26 29.13 -6.93 -1.05
CA PRO A 26 29.00 -6.89 -2.50
C PRO A 26 28.31 -5.62 -3.02
N TYR A 27 27.86 -4.72 -2.13
CA TYR A 27 27.16 -3.48 -2.47
C TYR A 27 27.96 -2.24 -2.09
N GLY A 28 29.19 -2.15 -2.61
CA GLY A 28 29.82 -0.86 -2.83
C GLY A 28 29.03 -0.04 -3.84
N GLY A 29 28.02 0.69 -3.37
CA GLY A 29 27.21 1.57 -4.22
C GLY A 29 25.99 2.11 -3.49
N THR A 30 26.02 3.42 -3.22
CA THR A 30 24.88 4.33 -2.97
C THR A 30 23.57 3.70 -2.47
N LEU A 31 23.27 3.95 -1.19
CA LEU A 31 21.94 3.82 -0.59
C LEU A 31 20.84 4.19 -1.60
N PRO A 32 19.81 3.35 -1.81
CA PRO A 32 18.71 3.71 -2.70
C PRO A 32 18.05 4.97 -2.16
N MET A 33 17.82 5.93 -3.06
CA MET A 33 17.07 7.16 -2.79
C MET A 33 15.88 6.85 -1.87
N ILE A 34 15.95 7.35 -0.63
CA ILE A 34 14.77 7.47 0.22
C ILE A 34 13.76 8.27 -0.61
N LEU A 35 12.67 7.63 -1.03
CA LEU A 35 11.55 8.30 -1.69
C LEU A 35 11.21 9.52 -0.83
N SER A 36 11.44 10.73 -1.36
CA SER A 36 11.28 11.98 -0.60
C SER A 36 9.81 12.29 -0.25
N GLY A 37 8.90 11.37 -0.53
CA GLY A 37 7.48 11.40 -0.22
C GLY A 37 6.74 10.20 -0.82
N PRO A 38 5.43 10.08 -0.57
CA PRO A 38 4.61 9.04 -1.17
C PRO A 38 4.50 9.26 -2.68
N ARG A 39 4.45 8.17 -3.45
CA ARG A 39 4.27 8.23 -4.91
C ARG A 39 3.04 7.42 -5.31
N ALA A 40 2.21 7.99 -6.17
CA ALA A 40 1.13 7.24 -6.80
C ALA A 40 1.34 7.22 -8.32
N GLU A 41 1.14 6.07 -8.94
CA GLU A 41 1.04 5.96 -10.39
C GLU A 41 -0.41 5.69 -10.76
N LEU A 42 -0.93 6.42 -11.76
CA LEU A 42 -2.30 6.22 -12.23
C LEU A 42 -2.27 5.86 -13.71
N ARG A 43 -2.89 4.74 -14.07
CA ARG A 43 -3.01 4.27 -15.46
C ARG A 43 -4.47 4.09 -15.83
N ASN A 44 -4.94 4.86 -16.79
CA ASN A 44 -6.28 4.68 -17.33
C ASN A 44 -6.25 3.75 -18.54
N ARG A 45 -6.72 2.50 -18.38
CA ARG A 45 -6.84 1.52 -19.48
C ARG A 45 -8.24 1.51 -20.10
N THR A 46 -9.01 2.57 -19.90
CA THR A 46 -10.38 2.69 -20.39
C THR A 46 -10.53 3.86 -21.36
N ARG A 47 -11.69 3.97 -22.01
CA ARG A 47 -12.06 5.13 -22.84
C ARG A 47 -12.68 6.26 -22.02
N THR A 48 -12.91 6.06 -20.72
CA THR A 48 -13.53 7.05 -19.84
C THR A 48 -12.53 8.17 -19.57
N ARG A 49 -12.93 9.42 -19.81
CA ARG A 49 -12.10 10.58 -19.49
C ARG A 49 -12.15 10.85 -17.99
N VAL A 50 -10.98 10.89 -17.36
CA VAL A 50 -10.83 11.21 -15.94
C VAL A 50 -9.65 12.17 -15.76
N PRO A 51 -9.66 13.02 -14.72
CA PRO A 51 -8.55 13.92 -14.45
C PRO A 51 -7.41 13.17 -13.74
N GLU A 52 -6.64 12.37 -14.49
CA GLU A 52 -5.58 11.48 -13.97
C GLU A 52 -4.57 12.19 -13.06
N ALA A 53 -4.09 13.36 -13.47
CA ALA A 53 -3.15 14.15 -12.68
C ALA A 53 -3.76 14.64 -11.35
N HIS A 54 -5.06 14.91 -11.32
CA HIS A 54 -5.76 15.30 -10.09
C HIS A 54 -5.91 14.11 -9.15
N LEU A 55 -6.38 12.98 -9.65
CA LEU A 55 -6.56 11.75 -8.88
C LEU A 55 -5.23 11.23 -8.31
N ARG A 56 -4.15 11.32 -9.09
CA ARG A 56 -2.79 10.99 -8.63
C ARG A 56 -2.36 11.87 -7.46
N ARG A 57 -2.49 13.20 -7.59
CA ARG A 57 -2.17 14.13 -6.49
C ARG A 57 -3.07 13.91 -5.28
N HIS A 58 -4.33 13.56 -5.49
CA HIS A 58 -5.26 13.23 -4.41
C HIS A 58 -4.77 12.00 -3.63
N ALA A 59 -4.36 10.93 -4.32
CA ALA A 59 -3.77 9.74 -3.71
C ALA A 59 -2.50 10.07 -2.92
N GLU A 60 -1.55 10.81 -3.50
CA GLU A 60 -0.30 11.21 -2.82
C GLU A 60 -0.57 12.04 -1.56
N ARG A 61 -1.55 12.96 -1.61
CA ARG A 61 -1.99 13.72 -0.44
C ARG A 61 -2.55 12.82 0.64
N ILE A 62 -3.46 11.89 0.32
CA ILE A 62 -3.96 10.89 1.28
C ILE A 62 -2.79 10.12 1.90
N MET A 63 -1.88 9.61 1.08
CA MET A 63 -0.75 8.80 1.53
C MET A 63 0.20 9.57 2.46
N SER A 64 0.38 10.87 2.24
CA SER A 64 1.21 11.72 3.13
C SER A 64 0.62 11.89 4.54
N LEU A 65 -0.72 11.79 4.65
CA LEU A 65 -1.45 11.94 5.90
C LEU A 65 -1.48 10.65 6.72
N ILE A 66 -1.12 9.52 6.10
CA ILE A 66 -1.10 8.18 6.68
C ILE A 66 0.38 7.79 6.90
N PRO A 67 0.84 7.66 8.15
CA PRO A 67 2.24 7.34 8.46
C PRO A 67 2.80 6.12 7.71
N GLU A 68 1.99 5.08 7.58
CA GLU A 68 2.34 3.79 6.98
C GLU A 68 2.64 3.90 5.47
N THR A 69 2.09 4.90 4.79
CA THR A 69 2.25 5.08 3.35
C THR A 69 3.16 6.25 2.97
N ARG A 70 3.84 6.89 3.93
CA ARG A 70 4.65 8.09 3.67
C ARG A 70 5.82 7.90 2.71
N HIS A 71 6.37 6.70 2.65
CA HIS A 71 7.42 6.32 1.71
C HIS A 71 6.98 5.18 0.78
N ALA A 72 5.67 4.97 0.66
CA ALA A 72 5.09 3.92 -0.17
C ALA A 72 4.88 4.40 -1.61
N CYS A 73 4.91 3.45 -2.55
CA CYS A 73 4.41 3.63 -3.90
C CYS A 73 3.11 2.84 -4.07
N VAL A 74 2.08 3.43 -4.69
CA VAL A 74 0.81 2.75 -4.99
C VAL A 74 0.51 2.85 -6.48
N ASP A 75 0.22 1.72 -7.13
CA ASP A 75 -0.27 1.70 -8.52
C ASP A 75 -1.80 1.70 -8.54
N ILE A 76 -2.40 2.62 -9.29
CA ILE A 76 -3.85 2.75 -9.43
C ILE A 76 -4.18 2.57 -10.91
N THR A 77 -4.86 1.49 -11.26
CA THR A 77 -5.24 1.19 -12.65
C THR A 77 -6.75 1.20 -12.81
N LEU A 78 -7.25 2.03 -13.74
CA LEU A 78 -8.65 2.02 -14.14
C LEU A 78 -8.87 0.98 -15.26
N VAL A 79 -9.85 0.10 -15.08
CA VAL A 79 -10.15 -1.00 -16.01
C VAL A 79 -11.64 -1.08 -16.36
N GLY A 80 -11.96 -1.88 -17.38
CA GLY A 80 -13.34 -2.23 -17.73
C GLY A 80 -13.88 -3.41 -16.92
N GLU A 81 -15.19 -3.61 -17.00
CA GLU A 81 -15.94 -4.66 -16.27
C GLU A 81 -15.39 -6.07 -16.51
N ARG A 82 -15.04 -6.41 -17.76
CA ARG A 82 -14.49 -7.73 -18.11
C ARG A 82 -13.17 -8.01 -17.38
N ALA A 83 -12.31 -7.00 -17.30
CA ALA A 83 -11.01 -7.12 -16.66
C ALA A 83 -11.15 -7.26 -15.14
N ILE A 84 -11.96 -6.40 -14.49
CA ILE A 84 -12.13 -6.49 -13.03
C ILE A 84 -12.84 -7.78 -12.62
N ARG A 85 -13.80 -8.27 -13.40
CA ARG A 85 -14.47 -9.56 -13.16
C ARG A 85 -13.50 -10.73 -13.25
N ALA A 86 -12.61 -10.72 -14.25
CA ALA A 86 -11.57 -11.74 -14.38
C ALA A 86 -10.60 -11.71 -13.18
N LEU A 87 -10.17 -10.52 -12.75
CA LEU A 87 -9.33 -10.36 -11.55
C LEU A 87 -10.05 -10.82 -10.28
N ASN A 88 -11.33 -10.48 -10.10
CA ASN A 88 -12.11 -10.90 -8.95
C ASN A 88 -12.30 -12.42 -8.90
N ALA A 89 -12.49 -13.05 -10.06
CA ALA A 89 -12.55 -14.50 -10.17
C ALA A 89 -11.19 -15.15 -9.83
N GLN A 90 -10.11 -14.61 -10.37
CA GLN A 90 -8.76 -15.14 -10.20
C GLN A 90 -8.25 -15.03 -8.76
N TYR A 91 -8.40 -13.86 -8.14
CA TYR A 91 -7.77 -13.57 -6.84
C TYR A 91 -8.72 -13.72 -5.64
N ARG A 92 -10.04 -13.64 -5.84
CA ARG A 92 -11.04 -13.77 -4.75
C ARG A 92 -12.02 -14.92 -4.97
N GLY A 93 -11.88 -15.70 -6.04
CA GLY A 93 -12.81 -16.79 -6.39
C GLY A 93 -14.22 -16.32 -6.75
N LYS A 94 -14.41 -15.01 -7.00
CA LYS A 94 -15.73 -14.38 -7.17
C LYS A 94 -15.93 -13.95 -8.62
N ASN A 95 -16.70 -14.72 -9.39
CA ASN A 95 -17.00 -14.43 -10.80
C ASN A 95 -18.06 -13.33 -10.99
N LYS A 96 -17.84 -12.17 -10.37
CA LYS A 96 -18.72 -10.99 -10.46
C LYS A 96 -17.91 -9.71 -10.63
N THR A 97 -18.50 -8.72 -11.27
CA THR A 97 -17.95 -7.35 -11.31
C THR A 97 -17.96 -6.75 -9.91
N THR A 98 -16.96 -5.91 -9.63
CA THR A 98 -16.90 -5.07 -8.43
C THR A 98 -16.46 -3.68 -8.87
N ASP A 99 -16.64 -2.71 -7.99
CA ASP A 99 -16.14 -1.35 -8.11
C ASP A 99 -14.62 -1.26 -7.99
N VAL A 100 -14.04 -1.90 -6.97
CA VAL A 100 -12.61 -1.82 -6.69
C VAL A 100 -12.03 -3.13 -6.12
N LEU A 101 -10.77 -3.39 -6.47
CA LEU A 101 -9.93 -4.43 -5.87
C LEU A 101 -8.63 -3.80 -5.39
N SER A 102 -8.25 -4.08 -4.14
CA SER A 102 -7.00 -3.65 -3.55
C SER A 102 -6.14 -4.87 -3.26
N PHE A 103 -4.92 -4.88 -3.77
CA PHE A 103 -3.91 -5.92 -3.58
C PHE A 103 -2.75 -5.33 -2.80
N ARG A 104 -2.56 -5.77 -1.56
CA ARG A 104 -1.35 -5.45 -0.79
C ARG A 104 -0.20 -6.29 -1.32
N LEU A 105 0.97 -5.70 -1.50
CA LEU A 105 2.20 -6.47 -1.63
C LEU A 105 2.74 -6.74 -0.22
N ASP A 106 3.16 -7.97 0.06
CA ASP A 106 3.62 -8.42 1.38
C ASP A 106 4.83 -7.62 1.91
N ASP A 107 5.17 -7.80 3.19
CA ASP A 107 6.03 -6.94 4.04
C ASP A 107 7.45 -6.62 3.54
N ASN A 108 7.93 -7.24 2.46
CA ASN A 108 9.27 -6.97 1.90
C ASN A 108 9.21 -6.74 0.38
N PRO A 109 8.49 -5.70 -0.08
CA PRO A 109 8.53 -5.31 -1.49
C PRO A 109 9.98 -4.93 -1.83
N GLY A 110 10.48 -5.35 -2.99
CA GLY A 110 11.79 -4.92 -3.46
C GLY A 110 11.91 -3.38 -3.46
N PRO A 111 13.13 -2.79 -3.51
CA PRO A 111 13.33 -1.34 -3.37
C PRO A 111 12.55 -0.46 -4.36
N LEU A 112 12.00 -1.05 -5.42
CA LEU A 112 11.25 -0.40 -6.50
C LEU A 112 9.79 -0.90 -6.61
N GLU A 113 9.35 -1.79 -5.72
CA GLU A 113 8.03 -2.40 -5.80
C GLU A 113 6.97 -1.55 -5.09
N PRO A 114 5.76 -1.44 -5.67
CA PRO A 114 4.67 -0.74 -5.03
C PRO A 114 4.21 -1.48 -3.77
N PHE A 115 3.92 -0.72 -2.72
CA PHE A 115 3.30 -1.18 -1.48
C PHE A 115 1.93 -1.85 -1.72
N GLY A 116 1.27 -1.50 -2.82
CA GLY A 116 0.08 -2.19 -3.27
C GLY A 116 -0.41 -1.71 -4.63
N THR A 117 -1.34 -2.47 -5.18
CA THR A 117 -2.02 -2.16 -6.44
C THR A 117 -3.53 -2.01 -6.19
N VAL A 118 -4.11 -0.96 -6.73
CA VAL A 118 -5.54 -0.66 -6.69
C VAL A 118 -6.08 -0.73 -8.11
N VAL A 119 -7.12 -1.54 -8.31
CA VAL A 119 -7.78 -1.70 -9.61
C VAL A 119 -9.23 -1.27 -9.49
N ILE A 120 -9.61 -0.20 -10.19
CA ILE A 120 -10.96 0.39 -10.13
C ILE A 120 -11.67 0.18 -11.46
N CYS A 121 -12.94 -0.23 -11.42
CA CYS A 121 -13.76 -0.29 -12.62
C CYS A 121 -14.44 1.05 -12.90
N ALA A 122 -13.98 1.75 -13.95
CA ALA A 122 -14.49 3.09 -14.27
C ALA A 122 -16.00 3.11 -14.58
N ARG A 123 -16.56 2.04 -15.16
CA ARG A 123 -18.00 1.95 -15.47
C ARG A 123 -18.84 1.73 -14.21
N VAL A 124 -18.42 0.85 -13.32
CA VAL A 124 -19.12 0.60 -12.05
C VAL A 124 -19.05 1.85 -11.17
N ALA A 125 -17.88 2.49 -11.07
CA ALA A 125 -17.72 3.77 -10.38
C ALA A 125 -18.62 4.88 -10.97
N ALA A 126 -18.78 4.94 -12.30
CA ALA A 126 -19.68 5.91 -12.93
C ALA A 126 -21.17 5.63 -12.62
N ALA A 127 -21.57 4.37 -12.58
CA ALA A 127 -22.93 3.98 -12.18
C ALA A 127 -23.19 4.34 -10.70
N GLN A 128 -22.27 3.99 -9.79
CA GLN A 128 -22.37 4.37 -8.38
C GLN A 128 -22.42 5.89 -8.20
N ALA A 129 -21.58 6.64 -8.94
CA ALA A 129 -21.59 8.11 -8.88
C ALA A 129 -22.94 8.69 -9.30
N HIS A 130 -23.56 8.13 -10.33
CA HIS A 130 -24.90 8.52 -10.78
C HIS A 130 -25.96 8.23 -9.71
N ASP A 131 -25.93 7.03 -9.12
CA ASP A 131 -26.91 6.61 -8.11
C ASP A 131 -26.81 7.43 -6.81
N GLU A 132 -25.60 7.86 -6.46
CA GLU A 132 -25.34 8.73 -5.29
C GLU A 132 -25.49 10.24 -5.61
N GLY A 133 -25.69 10.61 -6.87
CA GLY A 133 -25.83 12.00 -7.29
C GLY A 133 -24.53 12.82 -7.17
N ILE A 134 -23.36 12.18 -7.25
CA ILE A 134 -22.06 12.84 -7.19
C ILE A 134 -21.30 12.74 -8.53
N SER A 135 -20.26 13.56 -8.70
CA SER A 135 -19.41 13.45 -9.89
C SER A 135 -18.59 12.15 -9.88
N LEU A 136 -18.30 11.59 -11.07
CA LEU A 136 -17.37 10.46 -11.21
C LEU A 136 -16.03 10.75 -10.55
N GLN A 137 -15.54 11.99 -10.62
CA GLN A 137 -14.31 12.39 -9.96
C GLN A 137 -14.40 12.20 -8.44
N ALA A 138 -15.48 12.67 -7.82
CA ALA A 138 -15.70 12.51 -6.38
C ALA A 138 -15.80 11.03 -5.97
N MET A 139 -16.50 10.23 -6.76
CA MET A 139 -16.57 8.77 -6.53
C MET A 139 -15.18 8.11 -6.63
N LEU A 140 -14.37 8.48 -7.61
CA LEU A 140 -13.01 7.96 -7.74
C LEU A 140 -12.12 8.41 -6.56
N GLU A 141 -12.28 9.63 -6.06
CA GLU A 141 -11.58 10.12 -4.86
C GLU A 141 -11.94 9.27 -3.62
N GLU A 142 -13.23 8.99 -3.40
CA GLU A 142 -13.69 8.12 -2.31
C GLU A 142 -13.15 6.68 -2.46
N LEU A 143 -13.22 6.10 -3.66
CA LEU A 143 -12.69 4.75 -3.92
C LEU A 143 -11.18 4.68 -3.71
N ILE A 144 -10.43 5.72 -4.07
CA ILE A 144 -8.98 5.79 -3.84
C ILE A 144 -8.68 5.85 -2.34
N LEU A 145 -9.37 6.71 -1.58
CA LEU A 145 -9.21 6.80 -0.13
C LEU A 145 -9.53 5.46 0.55
N HIS A 146 -10.67 4.87 0.19
CA HIS A 146 -11.09 3.56 0.68
C HIS A 146 -10.04 2.49 0.39
N SER A 147 -9.51 2.47 -0.84
CA SER A 147 -8.50 1.50 -1.26
C SER A 147 -7.18 1.66 -0.51
N ILE A 148 -6.69 2.89 -0.33
CA ILE A 148 -5.46 3.16 0.41
C ILE A 148 -5.61 2.74 1.88
N LEU A 149 -6.78 2.97 2.49
CA LEU A 149 -7.06 2.49 3.85
C LEU A 149 -7.01 0.96 3.94
N HIS A 150 -7.61 0.26 2.98
CA HIS A 150 -7.46 -1.20 2.87
C HIS A 150 -6.01 -1.63 2.71
N LEU A 151 -5.23 -0.91 1.90
CA LEU A 151 -3.80 -1.15 1.76
C LEU A 151 -2.99 -0.89 3.03
N THR A 152 -3.57 -0.31 4.09
CA THR A 152 -2.90 -0.13 5.40
C THR A 152 -3.28 -1.20 6.42
N GLY A 153 -4.04 -2.22 5.99
CA GLY A 153 -4.54 -3.28 6.87
C GLY A 153 -5.82 -2.90 7.64
N SER A 154 -6.51 -1.83 7.23
CA SER A 154 -7.86 -1.56 7.72
C SER A 154 -8.84 -2.41 6.91
N ASP A 155 -9.32 -3.51 7.50
CA ASP A 155 -10.43 -4.28 6.94
C ASP A 155 -11.78 -3.77 7.49
N HIS A 156 -12.90 -4.26 6.96
CA HIS A 156 -14.25 -3.93 7.43
C HIS A 156 -15.14 -5.18 7.56
N GLU A 157 -14.57 -6.34 7.85
CA GLU A 157 -15.34 -7.60 7.99
C GLU A 157 -16.29 -7.59 9.19
N THR A 158 -15.99 -6.81 10.23
CA THR A 158 -16.85 -6.64 11.42
C THR A 158 -17.39 -5.22 11.55
N ASP A 159 -18.51 -5.05 12.27
CA ASP A 159 -19.08 -3.74 12.58
C ASP A 159 -18.10 -2.83 13.35
N GLU A 160 -17.23 -3.41 14.18
CA GLU A 160 -16.20 -2.67 14.92
C GLU A 160 -15.10 -2.16 13.99
N ASP A 161 -14.65 -3.00 13.07
CA ASP A 161 -13.65 -2.65 12.06
C ASP A 161 -14.20 -1.59 11.11
N HIS A 162 -15.46 -1.74 10.69
CA HIS A 162 -16.15 -0.73 9.87
C HIS A 162 -16.21 0.63 10.59
N ARG A 163 -16.58 0.66 11.88
CA ARG A 163 -16.55 1.90 12.69
C ARG A 163 -15.15 2.48 12.82
N ALA A 164 -14.13 1.64 12.98
CA ALA A 164 -12.74 2.09 13.07
C ALA A 164 -12.25 2.70 11.74
N MET A 165 -12.53 2.04 10.62
CA MET A 165 -12.22 2.51 9.28
C MET A 165 -12.94 3.82 8.98
N GLU A 166 -14.22 3.95 9.31
CA GLU A 166 -14.98 5.20 9.11
C GLU A 166 -14.42 6.36 9.94
N ARG A 167 -14.01 6.12 11.19
CA ARG A 167 -13.32 7.14 11.99
C ARG A 167 -12.02 7.58 11.31
N ARG A 168 -11.24 6.63 10.79
CA ARG A 168 -9.98 6.91 10.10
C ARG A 168 -10.23 7.69 8.80
N ARG A 169 -11.23 7.31 8.01
CA ARG A 169 -11.67 8.00 6.79
C ARG A 169 -12.03 9.46 7.10
N LYS A 170 -12.92 9.69 8.07
CA LYS A 170 -13.33 11.04 8.49
C LYS A 170 -12.15 11.90 8.95
N ASN A 171 -11.22 11.32 9.70
CA ASN A 171 -10.01 12.02 10.14
C ASN A 171 -9.11 12.45 8.98
N ILE A 172 -8.94 11.59 7.96
CA ILE A 172 -8.17 11.92 6.76
C ILE A 172 -8.87 13.00 5.95
N LEU A 173 -10.19 12.88 5.72
CA LEU A 173 -10.97 13.91 5.02
C LEU A 173 -10.87 15.28 5.70
N LYS A 174 -10.95 15.33 7.04
CA LYS A 174 -10.76 16.56 7.80
C LYS A 174 -9.37 17.17 7.60
N LYS A 175 -8.31 16.34 7.59
CA LYS A 175 -6.94 16.79 7.32
C LYS A 175 -6.74 17.26 5.88
N LEU A 176 -7.35 16.58 4.90
CA LEU A 176 -7.34 16.98 3.50
C LEU A 176 -8.03 18.34 3.29
N ALA A 177 -9.13 18.59 3.99
CA ALA A 177 -9.81 19.88 3.95
C ALA A 177 -8.96 21.01 4.58
N ALA A 178 -8.20 20.70 5.64
CA ALA A 178 -7.31 21.65 6.29
C ALA A 178 -6.02 21.94 5.50
N GLN A 179 -5.61 21.05 4.59
CA GLN A 179 -4.48 21.24 3.69
C GLN A 179 -4.99 21.56 2.28
N PRO A 180 -5.26 22.83 1.93
CA PRO A 180 -5.68 23.16 0.58
C PRO A 180 -4.65 22.63 -0.44
N PRO A 181 -5.09 22.20 -1.64
CA PRO A 181 -4.17 21.67 -2.64
C PRO A 181 -3.05 22.69 -2.87
N SER A 182 -1.80 22.25 -2.72
CA SER A 182 -0.63 23.09 -2.97
C SER A 182 -0.71 23.61 -4.40
N ARG A 183 -0.85 24.93 -4.55
CA ARG A 183 -0.67 25.60 -5.84
C ARG A 183 0.80 25.41 -6.26
N GLN A 184 1.10 24.41 -7.06
CA GLN A 184 2.40 24.28 -7.69
C GLN A 184 2.22 24.23 -9.21
N GLY A 185 2.80 25.23 -9.89
CA GLY A 185 3.03 25.23 -11.34
C GLY A 185 2.12 26.10 -12.20
N ARG A 186 1.99 27.41 -11.92
CA ARG A 186 1.89 28.41 -13.00
C ARG A 186 3.19 29.20 -13.01
N ALA A 187 4.10 28.80 -13.89
CA ALA A 187 5.17 29.64 -14.44
C ALA A 187 5.60 28.98 -15.76
#